data_AF-A0A3S3L9L3-F1
#
_entry.id   AF-A0A3S3L9L3-F1
#
_cell.length_a   1.000
_cell.length_b   1.000
_cell.length_c   1.000
_cell.angle_alpha   90.00
_cell.angle_beta   90.00
_cell.angle_gamma   90.00
#
_symmetry.space_group_name_H-M   'P 1'
#
loop_
_entity.id
_entity.type
_entity.pdbx_description
1 polymer ?
#
loop_
_entity_poly.entity_id
_entity_poly.type
_entity_poly.pdbx_seq_one_letter_code
_entity_poly.pdbx_strand_id
1 'polypeptide(L)'
;MMSAVRHVAGLLGMSPETLRLWQRRYEVDAGTKPGVTTDAAARIKQLEKEVSELHKANEVLKAASVFFAKELDRPFSQHKCPVLSRLPQARLNGADVGAEDASAEEPGSKGAGRVFPEEWQLS
;
A
#
# COMPACT_ATOMS: atom_id res chain seq x y z
N MET A 1 -16.76 43.06 1.58
CA MET A 1 -16.92 41.63 1.93
C MET A 1 -17.00 41.36 3.43
N MET A 2 -16.11 41.92 4.28
CA MET A 2 -16.13 41.64 5.74
C MET A 2 -17.35 42.12 6.52
N SER A 3 -18.07 43.15 6.03
CA SER A 3 -19.29 43.67 6.66
C SER A 3 -20.43 42.65 6.67
N ALA A 4 -20.68 41.99 5.53
CA ALA A 4 -21.71 40.95 5.42
C ALA A 4 -21.43 39.77 6.35
N VAL A 5 -20.17 39.31 6.43
CA VAL A 5 -19.77 38.22 7.32
C VAL A 5 -19.96 38.59 8.79
N ARG A 6 -19.64 39.82 9.19
CA ARG A 6 -19.85 40.30 10.57
C ARG A 6 -21.33 40.37 10.92
N HIS A 7 -22.17 40.82 9.99
CA HIS A 7 -23.62 40.88 10.18
C HIS A 7 -24.23 39.48 10.36
N VAL A 8 -23.92 38.55 9.45
CA VAL A 8 -24.41 37.17 9.52
C VAL A 8 -23.89 36.45 10.77
N ALA A 9 -22.62 36.64 11.12
CA ALA A 9 -22.06 36.07 12.35
C ALA A 9 -22.76 36.60 13.61
N GLY A 10 -23.15 37.89 13.62
CA GLY A 10 -23.93 38.50 14.70
C GLY A 10 -25.34 37.91 14.81
N LEU A 11 -26.02 37.64 13.69
CA LEU A 11 -27.33 36.97 13.68
C LEU A 11 -27.25 35.53 14.20
N LEU A 12 -26.15 34.84 13.92
CA LEU A 12 -25.90 33.45 14.32
C LEU A 12 -25.26 33.33 15.72
N GLY A 13 -24.96 34.44 16.39
CA GLY A 13 -24.33 34.45 17.72
C GLY A 13 -22.91 33.87 17.75
N MET A 14 -22.19 33.90 16.62
CA MET A 14 -20.83 33.34 16.51
C MET A 14 -19.78 34.40 16.18
N SER A 15 -18.51 34.06 16.39
CA SER A 15 -17.41 34.93 15.97
C SER A 15 -17.35 35.03 14.44
N PRO A 16 -17.14 36.24 13.88
CA PRO A 16 -16.96 36.40 12.44
C PRO A 16 -15.73 35.65 11.91
N GLU A 17 -14.73 35.37 12.74
CA GLU A 17 -13.57 34.56 12.33
C GLU A 17 -13.94 33.09 12.12
N THR A 18 -14.82 32.54 12.95
CA THR A 18 -15.32 31.16 12.80
C THR A 18 -16.07 31.00 11.48
N LEU A 19 -16.96 31.96 11.16
CA LEU A 19 -17.72 31.93 9.91
C LEU A 19 -16.80 32.06 8.68
N ARG A 20 -15.73 32.86 8.75
CA ARG A 20 -14.73 32.95 7.68
C ARG A 20 -13.99 31.66 7.46
N LEU A 21 -13.61 30.98 8.54
CA LEU A 21 -12.92 29.70 8.45
C LEU A 21 -13.80 28.66 7.76
N TRP A 22 -15.08 28.62 8.12
CA TRP A 22 -16.05 27.71 7.50
C TRP A 22 -16.33 28.07 6.04
N GLN A 23 -16.43 29.36 5.71
CA GLN A 23 -16.55 29.81 4.33
C GLN A 23 -15.34 29.37 3.51
N ARG A 24 -14.11 29.56 4.01
CA ARG A 24 -12.90 29.10 3.30
C ARG A 24 -12.88 27.59 3.12
N ARG A 25 -13.32 26.84 4.12
CA ARG A 25 -13.44 25.37 4.03
C ARG A 25 -14.45 24.97 2.96
N TYR A 26 -15.61 25.62 2.95
CA TYR A 26 -16.64 25.41 1.94
C TYR A 26 -16.14 25.77 0.53
N GLU A 27 -15.39 26.87 0.37
CA GLU A 27 -14.79 27.24 -0.92
C GLU A 27 -13.78 26.18 -1.43
N VAL A 28 -13.07 25.51 -0.53
CA VAL A 28 -12.21 24.37 -0.88
C VAL A 28 -13.05 23.14 -1.24
N ASP A 29 -14.07 22.82 -0.44
CA ASP A 29 -14.94 21.67 -0.68
C ASP A 29 -15.78 21.81 -1.97
N ALA A 30 -16.16 23.04 -2.32
CA ALA A 30 -16.87 23.39 -3.56
C ALA A 30 -15.94 23.49 -4.79
N GLY A 31 -14.63 23.32 -4.62
CA GLY A 31 -13.65 23.39 -5.71
C GLY A 31 -13.33 24.80 -6.21
N THR A 32 -13.85 25.85 -5.57
CA THR A 32 -13.57 27.26 -5.90
C THR A 32 -12.14 27.63 -5.53
N LYS A 33 -11.57 27.00 -4.50
CA LYS A 33 -10.18 27.19 -4.08
C LYS A 33 -9.41 25.87 -4.10
N PRO A 34 -8.12 25.89 -4.49
CA PRO A 34 -7.28 24.70 -4.42
C PRO A 34 -7.09 24.29 -2.96
N GLY A 35 -7.28 23.00 -2.68
CA GLY A 35 -7.09 22.39 -1.37
C GLY A 35 -7.60 20.95 -1.32
N VAL A 36 -7.27 20.25 -0.25
CA VAL A 36 -7.82 18.91 0.01
C VAL A 36 -9.23 19.08 0.57
N THR A 37 -10.20 18.54 -0.15
CA THR A 37 -11.59 18.52 0.29
C THR A 37 -11.72 17.66 1.54
N THR A 38 -12.73 17.95 2.35
CA THR A 38 -13.04 17.16 3.55
C THR A 38 -13.28 15.69 3.24
N ASP A 39 -13.96 15.41 2.13
CA ASP A 39 -14.22 14.04 1.65
C ASP A 39 -12.93 13.33 1.22
N ALA A 40 -12.07 14.01 0.45
CA ALA A 40 -10.77 13.46 0.06
C ALA A 40 -9.90 13.13 1.28
N ALA A 41 -9.87 14.03 2.28
CA ALA A 41 -9.15 13.78 3.53
C ALA A 41 -9.72 12.59 4.32
N ALA A 42 -11.04 12.43 4.36
CA ALA A 42 -11.68 11.29 5.00
C ALA A 42 -11.33 9.98 4.28
N ARG A 43 -11.38 9.98 2.94
CA ARG A 43 -11.04 8.82 2.12
C ARG A 43 -9.58 8.42 2.28
N ILE A 44 -8.66 9.38 2.30
CA ILE A 44 -7.23 9.11 2.52
C ILE A 44 -7.02 8.40 3.86
N LYS A 45 -7.60 8.91 4.95
CA LYS A 45 -7.47 8.29 6.28
C LYS A 45 -8.03 6.86 6.33
N GLN A 46 -9.16 6.64 5.66
CA GLN A 46 -9.75 5.31 5.57
C GLN A 46 -8.84 4.34 4.81
N LEU A 47 -8.30 4.78 3.67
CA LEU A 47 -7.37 3.98 2.87
C LEU A 47 -6.06 3.71 3.62
N GLU A 48 -5.50 4.70 4.33
CA GLU A 48 -4.30 4.52 5.16
C GLU A 48 -4.52 3.46 6.25
N LYS A 49 -5.71 3.44 6.86
CA LYS A 49 -6.08 2.42 7.83
C LYS A 49 -6.13 1.03 7.18
N GLU A 50 -6.83 0.89 6.05
CA GLU A 50 -6.93 -0.38 5.32
C GLU A 50 -5.56 -0.90 4.90
N VAL A 51 -4.70 -0.03 4.34
CA VAL A 51 -3.33 -0.38 3.97
C VAL A 51 -2.52 -0.85 5.17
N SER A 52 -2.64 -0.18 6.32
CA SER A 52 -1.95 -0.59 7.55
C SER A 52 -2.40 -1.97 8.05
N GLU A 53 -3.68 -2.29 7.90
CA GLU A 53 -4.23 -3.58 8.29
C GLU A 53 -3.78 -4.69 7.33
N LEU A 54 -3.77 -4.40 6.02
CA LEU A 54 -3.28 -5.32 5.00
C LEU A 54 -1.79 -5.62 5.18
N HIS A 55 -0.97 -4.63 5.51
CA HIS A 55 0.45 -4.86 5.78
C HIS A 55 0.66 -5.77 6.99
N LYS A 56 -0.05 -5.55 8.10
CA LYS A 56 0.00 -6.44 9.27
C LYS A 56 -0.42 -7.87 8.93
N ALA A 57 -1.49 -8.03 8.16
CA ALA A 57 -1.94 -9.35 7.73
C ALA A 57 -0.90 -10.04 6.83
N ASN A 58 -0.30 -9.29 5.90
CA ASN A 58 0.73 -9.79 5.00
C ASN A 58 1.98 -10.25 5.77
N GLU A 59 2.40 -9.51 6.80
CA GLU A 59 3.50 -9.90 7.69
C GLU A 59 3.23 -11.25 8.39
N VAL A 60 2.01 -11.46 8.90
CA VAL A 60 1.62 -12.74 9.51
C VAL A 60 1.68 -13.89 8.50
N LEU A 61 1.16 -13.66 7.30
CA LEU A 61 1.16 -14.67 6.23
C LEU A 61 2.58 -15.00 5.77
N LYS A 62 3.45 -13.99 5.63
CA LYS A 62 4.88 -14.18 5.34
C LYS A 62 5.55 -15.00 6.44
N ALA A 63 5.35 -14.65 7.71
CA ALA A 63 5.90 -15.39 8.83
C ALA A 63 5.43 -16.85 8.84
N ALA A 64 4.14 -17.10 8.57
CA ALA A 64 3.59 -18.45 8.45
C ALA A 64 4.22 -19.23 7.29
N SER A 65 4.39 -18.61 6.12
CA SER A 65 5.02 -19.26 4.97
C SER A 65 6.46 -19.69 5.26
N VAL A 66 7.24 -18.85 5.93
CA VAL A 66 8.61 -19.17 6.36
C VAL A 66 8.60 -20.30 7.38
N PHE A 67 7.66 -20.30 8.32
CA PHE A 67 7.50 -21.38 9.30
C PHE A 67 7.21 -22.73 8.61
N PHE A 68 6.26 -22.76 7.69
CA PHE A 68 5.90 -23.99 6.97
C PHE A 68 6.99 -24.45 6.01
N ALA A 69 7.68 -23.53 5.32
CA ALA A 69 8.82 -23.89 4.48
C ALA A 69 9.93 -24.57 5.30
N LYS A 70 10.25 -24.05 6.50
CA LYS A 70 11.22 -24.69 7.42
C LYS A 70 10.80 -26.06 7.90
N GLU A 71 9.50 -26.30 8.07
CA GLU A 71 8.99 -27.62 8.48
C GLU A 71 8.98 -28.62 7.32
N LEU A 72 8.74 -28.15 6.08
CA LEU A 72 8.77 -28.96 4.86
C LEU A 72 10.20 -29.30 4.40
N ASP A 73 11.17 -28.43 4.65
CA ASP A 73 12.60 -28.67 4.37
C ASP A 73 13.27 -29.62 5.36
N ARG A 74 12.56 -30.10 6.40
CA ARG A 74 13.04 -31.25 7.18
C ARG A 74 12.98 -32.46 6.27
N PRO A 75 14.12 -33.04 5.86
CA PRO A 75 14.06 -34.18 4.98
C PRO A 75 13.35 -35.32 5.70
N PHE A 76 12.15 -35.67 5.23
CA PHE A 76 11.52 -36.97 5.50
C PHE A 76 12.44 -38.16 5.10
N SER A 77 13.63 -37.88 4.55
CA SER A 77 14.66 -38.85 4.20
C SER A 77 15.57 -39.28 5.36
N GLN A 78 15.35 -38.85 6.61
CA GLN A 78 16.18 -39.35 7.73
C GLN A 78 15.97 -40.83 8.04
N HIS A 79 14.86 -41.42 7.58
CA HIS A 79 14.78 -42.87 7.48
C HIS A 79 15.49 -43.31 6.20
N LYS A 80 16.79 -43.58 6.32
CA LYS A 80 17.51 -44.39 5.33
C LYS A 80 16.84 -45.77 5.29
N CYS A 81 15.80 -45.93 4.47
CA CYS A 81 15.33 -47.27 4.08
C CYS A 81 16.51 -47.96 3.39
N PRO A 82 17.03 -49.09 3.92
CA PRO A 82 18.21 -49.74 3.36
C PRO A 82 18.01 -50.15 1.89
N VAL A 83 16.76 -50.35 1.49
CA VAL A 83 16.36 -50.81 0.15
C VAL A 83 16.65 -49.81 -0.98
N LEU A 84 16.71 -48.50 -0.69
CA LEU A 84 16.91 -47.46 -1.72
C LEU A 84 18.40 -47.14 -1.97
N SER A 85 19.33 -47.75 -1.22
CA SER A 85 20.77 -47.60 -1.44
C SER A 85 21.29 -48.35 -2.68
N ARG A 86 20.47 -49.23 -3.29
CA ARG A 86 20.84 -50.05 -4.46
C ARG A 86 20.30 -49.56 -5.80
N LEU A 87 19.53 -48.49 -5.83
CA LEU A 87 19.09 -47.91 -7.10
C LEU A 87 20.17 -46.96 -7.63
N PRO A 88 20.60 -47.09 -8.89
CA PRO A 88 21.46 -46.10 -9.51
C PRO A 88 20.74 -44.75 -9.47
N GLN A 89 21.42 -43.73 -8.96
CA GLN A 89 20.92 -42.37 -8.90
C GLN A 89 20.66 -41.91 -10.34
N ALA A 90 19.39 -41.91 -10.75
CA ALA A 90 18.96 -41.15 -11.91
C ALA A 90 19.25 -39.68 -11.59
N ARG A 91 20.24 -39.13 -12.30
CA ARG A 91 20.57 -37.70 -12.28
C ARG A 91 19.34 -36.95 -12.82
N LEU A 92 18.44 -36.54 -11.94
CA LEU A 92 17.52 -35.46 -12.25
C LEU A 92 18.38 -34.19 -12.26
N ASN A 93 18.72 -33.73 -13.46
CA ASN A 93 19.37 -32.44 -13.63
C ASN A 93 18.46 -31.40 -12.98
N GLY A 94 18.97 -30.78 -11.91
CA GLY A 94 18.34 -29.62 -11.30
C GLY A 94 18.37 -28.48 -12.30
N ALA A 95 17.20 -28.11 -12.79
CA ALA A 95 16.93 -26.77 -13.29
C ALA A 95 16.31 -26.00 -12.11
N ASP A 96 17.15 -25.28 -11.41
CA ASP A 96 16.97 -23.88 -11.06
C ASP A 96 15.57 -23.46 -10.59
N VAL A 97 15.25 -23.71 -9.31
CA VAL A 97 14.36 -22.80 -8.58
C VAL A 97 15.25 -21.72 -7.99
N GLY A 98 15.53 -20.70 -8.79
CA GLY A 98 16.19 -19.49 -8.34
C GLY A 98 15.35 -18.85 -7.23
N ALA A 99 15.83 -18.98 -6.01
CA ALA A 99 15.51 -18.05 -4.94
C ALA A 99 16.14 -16.72 -5.35
N GLU A 100 15.36 -15.85 -5.99
CA GLU A 100 15.72 -14.45 -6.09
C GLU A 100 15.46 -13.81 -4.73
N ASP A 101 16.56 -13.47 -4.06
CA ASP A 101 16.60 -12.60 -2.89
C ASP A 101 15.97 -11.25 -3.26
N ALA A 102 14.71 -11.06 -2.88
CA ALA A 102 14.07 -9.75 -2.90
C ALA A 102 14.59 -8.89 -1.73
N SER A 103 15.87 -8.55 -1.76
CA SER A 103 16.42 -7.39 -1.08
C SER A 103 15.99 -6.15 -1.87
N ALA A 104 14.78 -5.66 -1.60
CA ALA A 104 14.41 -4.30 -1.96
C ALA A 104 14.91 -3.35 -0.86
N GLU A 105 16.18 -2.95 -0.96
CA GLU A 105 16.54 -1.60 -0.53
C GLU A 105 15.91 -0.61 -1.51
N GLU A 106 15.14 0.32 -0.97
CA GLU A 106 14.79 1.57 -1.64
C GLU A 106 16.04 2.46 -1.72
N PRO A 107 16.38 3.00 -2.89
CA PRO A 107 16.96 4.33 -2.95
C PRO A 107 16.06 5.27 -3.76
N GLY A 108 15.89 6.47 -3.20
CA GLY A 108 14.96 7.46 -3.68
C GLY A 108 15.23 8.00 -5.08
N SER A 109 14.15 8.49 -5.65
CA SER A 109 14.06 9.71 -6.48
C SER A 109 15.25 10.02 -7.39
N LYS A 110 15.12 9.69 -8.68
CA LYS A 110 15.40 10.60 -9.80
C LYS A 110 14.75 10.09 -11.09
N GLY A 111 14.11 11.01 -11.79
CA GLY A 111 13.28 10.72 -12.97
C GLY A 111 14.04 10.11 -14.14
N ALA A 112 13.36 9.23 -14.86
CA ALA A 112 13.63 8.89 -16.24
C ALA A 112 12.32 8.35 -16.84
N GLY A 113 11.95 8.87 -18.01
CA GLY A 113 10.64 8.68 -18.63
C GLY A 113 10.30 7.22 -18.91
N ARG A 114 9.10 6.80 -18.53
CA ARG A 114 8.49 5.58 -19.04
C ARG A 114 7.97 5.86 -20.44
N VAL A 115 8.57 5.21 -21.44
CA VAL A 115 7.92 4.96 -22.72
C VAL A 115 6.76 4.01 -22.41
N PHE A 116 5.53 4.52 -22.56
CA PHE A 116 4.32 3.74 -22.41
C PHE A 116 4.08 2.87 -23.66
N PRO A 117 3.51 1.66 -23.54
CA PRO A 117 3.11 0.84 -24.67
C PRO A 117 1.99 1.51 -25.49
N GLU A 118 2.07 1.45 -26.82
CA GLU A 118 1.18 2.16 -27.76
C GLU A 118 -0.30 1.73 -27.68
N GLU A 119 -0.63 0.60 -27.04
CA GLU A 119 -2.02 0.17 -26.89
C GLU A 119 -2.84 0.99 -25.87
N TRP A 120 -2.21 1.90 -25.11
CA TRP A 120 -2.86 2.74 -24.11
C TRP A 120 -3.09 4.20 -24.57
N GLN A 121 -2.93 4.52 -25.86
CA GLN A 121 -2.99 5.89 -26.36
C GLN A 121 -4.22 6.30 -27.19
N LEU A 122 -5.27 5.47 -27.32
CA LEU A 122 -6.50 5.88 -28.04
C LEU A 122 -7.79 5.36 -27.39
N SER A 123 -8.44 6.19 -26.56
CA SER A 123 -9.71 6.88 -26.85
C SER A 123 -10.22 7.66 -25.64
#